data_AF-A0A4Q5XKG4-F1
#
_entry.id   AF-A0A4Q5XKG4-F1
#
_cell.length_a   1.000
_cell.length_b   1.000
_cell.length_c   1.000
_cell.angle_alpha   90.00
_cell.angle_beta   90.00
_cell.angle_gamma   90.00
#
_symmetry.space_group_name_H-M   'P 1'
#
loop_
_entity.id
_entity.type
_entity.pdbx_description
1 polymer ?
#
loop_
_entity_poly.entity_id
_entity_poly.type
_entity_poly.pdbx_seq_one_letter_code
_entity_poly.pdbx_strand_id
1 'polypeptide(L)'
;MSSQSVQFHATLEELTSLLSSWMAQHAFYMVAEEFPPARARSISAEEVPRALELPAVSRLVFTEALPVLPQGGVGHARDLNEGALSLNIGRLGPRGMEECMLSTMTSTPTWKKMFASLKKITSAGAIGVHDETGATAKYAAHRFTPGAKSLQDAGVPMRPFAQSAVRFEFQD
;
A
#
# COMPACT_ATOMS: atom_id res chain seq x y z
N MET A 1 -21.28 -6.99 6.24
CA MET A 1 -20.20 -6.35 5.44
C MET A 1 -18.89 -6.98 5.86
N SER A 2 -18.02 -7.36 4.93
CA SER A 2 -16.70 -7.95 5.28
C SER A 2 -15.61 -6.93 5.03
N SER A 3 -14.74 -6.72 6.03
CA SER A 3 -13.50 -5.97 5.86
C SER A 3 -12.44 -6.88 5.23
N GLN A 4 -11.50 -6.27 4.53
CA GLN A 4 -10.31 -6.96 4.01
C GLN A 4 -9.09 -6.07 4.19
N SER A 5 -7.97 -6.67 4.55
CA SER A 5 -6.68 -6.00 4.64
C SER A 5 -5.58 -6.94 4.19
N VAL A 6 -4.60 -6.40 3.46
CA VAL A 6 -3.37 -7.10 3.06
C VAL A 6 -2.19 -6.17 3.25
N GLN A 7 -1.20 -6.72 3.93
CA GLN A 7 0.06 -6.13 4.33
C GLN A 7 1.16 -6.69 3.42
N PHE A 8 1.92 -5.82 2.74
CA PHE A 8 2.86 -6.27 1.72
C PHE A 8 4.01 -5.30 1.42
N HIS A 9 5.10 -5.81 0.85
CA HIS A 9 6.17 -4.96 0.29
C HIS A 9 6.15 -4.99 -1.23
N ALA A 10 6.20 -3.80 -1.85
CA ALA A 10 6.24 -3.61 -3.30
C ALA A 10 7.05 -2.39 -3.70
N THR A 11 7.84 -2.50 -4.77
CA THR A 11 8.55 -1.35 -5.33
C THR A 11 7.56 -0.34 -5.92
N LEU A 12 7.97 0.92 -6.07
CA LEU A 12 7.12 1.94 -6.69
C LEU A 12 6.77 1.60 -8.14
N GLU A 13 7.68 0.94 -8.87
CA GLU A 13 7.45 0.48 -10.25
C GLU A 13 6.36 -0.60 -10.31
N GLU A 14 6.41 -1.57 -9.40
CA GLU A 14 5.39 -2.63 -9.30
C GLU A 14 4.04 -2.07 -8.85
N LEU A 15 4.04 -1.12 -7.90
CA LEU A 15 2.82 -0.40 -7.52
C LEU A 15 2.24 0.37 -8.70
N THR A 16 3.07 1.10 -9.46
CA THR A 16 2.62 1.85 -10.65
C THR A 16 1.99 0.92 -11.67
N SER A 17 2.63 -0.22 -11.94
CA SER A 17 2.12 -1.24 -12.87
C SER A 17 0.81 -1.85 -12.39
N LEU A 18 0.70 -2.16 -11.10
CA LEU A 18 -0.52 -2.69 -10.49
C LEU A 18 -1.68 -1.70 -10.59
N LEU A 19 -1.45 -0.44 -10.21
CA LEU A 19 -2.48 0.61 -10.24
C LEU A 19 -2.93 0.90 -11.66
N SER A 20 -2.00 0.97 -12.61
CA SER A 20 -2.32 1.16 -14.03
C SER A 20 -3.21 0.04 -14.57
N SER A 21 -2.89 -1.21 -14.21
CA SER A 21 -3.69 -2.39 -14.56
C SER A 21 -5.09 -2.33 -13.95
N TRP A 22 -5.23 -1.92 -12.68
CA TRP A 22 -6.54 -1.74 -12.04
C TRP A 22 -7.38 -0.67 -12.72
N MET A 23 -6.79 0.48 -13.05
CA MET A 23 -7.51 1.58 -13.72
C MET A 23 -7.94 1.24 -15.14
N ALA A 24 -7.19 0.38 -15.84
CA ALA A 24 -7.59 -0.12 -17.15
C ALA A 24 -8.74 -1.13 -17.09
N GLN A 25 -8.92 -1.84 -15.96
CA GLN A 25 -9.88 -2.93 -15.83
C GLN A 25 -11.17 -2.53 -15.10
N HIS A 26 -11.14 -1.46 -14.32
CA HIS A 26 -12.22 -1.09 -13.41
C HIS A 26 -12.47 0.42 -13.45
N ALA A 27 -13.75 0.79 -13.41
CA ALA A 27 -14.15 2.18 -13.23
C ALA A 27 -14.17 2.51 -11.74
N PHE A 28 -13.24 3.34 -11.30
CA PHE A 28 -13.21 3.94 -9.96
C PHE A 28 -12.50 5.29 -10.03
N TYR A 29 -12.72 6.12 -9.02
CA TYR A 29 -11.99 7.36 -8.82
C TYR A 29 -10.85 7.14 -7.84
N MET A 30 -9.81 7.95 -7.95
CA MET A 30 -8.65 7.90 -7.06
C MET A 30 -8.39 9.27 -6.43
N VAL A 31 -8.01 9.26 -5.17
CA VAL A 31 -7.62 10.44 -4.39
C VAL A 31 -6.25 10.19 -3.80
N ALA A 32 -5.32 11.12 -4.00
CA ALA A 32 -4.04 11.15 -3.29
C ALA A 32 -4.20 11.93 -1.98
N GLU A 33 -3.80 11.33 -0.86
CA GLU A 33 -3.68 12.00 0.43
C GLU A 33 -2.22 12.38 0.69
N GLU A 34 -1.99 13.67 0.92
CA GLU A 34 -0.71 14.30 1.16
C GLU A 34 -0.57 14.77 2.62
N PHE A 35 0.59 14.59 3.24
CA PHE A 35 0.92 15.12 4.55
C PHE A 35 2.44 15.25 4.77
N PRO A 36 2.97 16.36 5.35
CA PRO A 36 2.35 17.66 5.65
C PRO A 36 2.55 18.73 4.52
N PRO A 37 1.67 19.74 4.39
CA PRO A 37 0.39 19.91 5.09
C PRO A 37 -0.64 18.90 4.60
N ALA A 38 -1.64 18.60 5.43
CA ALA A 38 -2.72 17.69 5.09
C ALA A 38 -3.52 18.19 3.87
N ARG A 39 -3.51 17.44 2.78
CA ARG A 39 -4.28 17.73 1.55
C ARG A 39 -4.81 16.43 0.95
N ALA A 40 -5.92 16.53 0.24
CA ALA A 40 -6.45 15.45 -0.57
C ALA A 40 -6.87 16.00 -1.92
N ARG A 41 -6.47 15.33 -3.00
CA ARG A 41 -6.84 15.72 -4.37
C ARG A 41 -7.19 14.49 -5.19
N SER A 42 -8.20 14.61 -6.04
CA SER A 42 -8.46 13.60 -7.06
C SER A 42 -7.30 13.53 -8.04
N ILE A 43 -6.94 12.32 -8.46
CA ILE A 43 -5.89 12.07 -9.45
C ILE A 43 -6.39 11.15 -10.56
N SER A 44 -5.91 11.39 -11.76
CA SER A 44 -6.11 10.55 -12.93
C SER A 44 -5.05 9.44 -13.05
N ALA A 45 -5.23 8.52 -14.00
CA ALA A 45 -4.28 7.43 -14.24
C ALA A 45 -2.88 7.95 -14.62
N GLU A 46 -2.83 9.00 -15.42
CA GLU A 46 -1.59 9.63 -15.90
C GLU A 46 -0.79 10.27 -14.76
N GLU A 47 -1.46 10.66 -13.67
CA GLU A 47 -0.85 11.28 -12.51
C GLU A 47 -0.32 10.27 -11.47
N VAL A 48 -0.69 8.99 -11.58
CA VAL A 48 -0.30 7.94 -10.61
C VAL A 48 1.20 7.81 -10.42
N PRO A 49 2.04 7.69 -11.48
CA PRO A 49 3.48 7.57 -11.31
C PRO A 49 4.04 8.76 -10.53
N ARG A 50 3.62 9.97 -10.90
CA ARG A 50 4.06 11.20 -10.23
C ARG A 50 3.60 11.27 -8.78
N ALA A 51 2.37 10.87 -8.49
CA ALA A 51 1.85 10.83 -7.13
C ALA A 51 2.64 9.85 -6.25
N LEU A 52 2.98 8.67 -6.77
CA LEU A 52 3.78 7.68 -6.05
C LEU A 52 5.21 8.15 -5.77
N GLU A 53 5.80 9.04 -6.57
CA GLU A 53 7.13 9.60 -6.30
C GLU A 53 7.13 10.68 -5.21
N LEU A 54 6.02 11.39 -5.00
CA LEU A 54 5.95 12.51 -4.07
C LEU A 54 5.99 12.01 -2.60
N PRO A 55 7.02 12.35 -1.80
CA PRO A 55 7.11 11.87 -0.42
C PRO A 55 5.94 12.30 0.47
N ALA A 56 5.31 13.45 0.15
CA ALA A 56 4.13 13.92 0.84
C ALA A 56 2.92 12.98 0.64
N VAL A 57 2.81 12.31 -0.51
CA VAL A 57 1.72 11.36 -0.78
C VAL A 57 1.99 10.07 0.00
N SER A 58 1.18 9.84 1.03
CA SER A 58 1.30 8.69 1.94
C SER A 58 0.24 7.63 1.70
N ARG A 59 -0.88 8.00 1.06
CA ARG A 59 -2.00 7.11 0.80
C ARG A 59 -2.71 7.46 -0.51
N LEU A 60 -3.18 6.42 -1.18
CA LEU A 60 -4.19 6.52 -2.24
C LEU A 60 -5.51 5.96 -1.74
N VAL A 61 -6.61 6.65 -2.02
CA VAL A 61 -7.98 6.24 -1.69
C VAL A 61 -8.74 6.02 -2.99
N PHE A 62 -9.43 4.90 -3.11
CA PHE A 62 -10.21 4.52 -4.28
C PHE A 62 -11.70 4.50 -3.92
N THR A 63 -12.54 5.04 -4.80
CA THR A 63 -13.99 5.14 -4.60
C THR A 63 -14.74 4.73 -5.87
N GLU A 64 -15.87 4.01 -5.73
CA GLU A 64 -16.72 3.66 -6.89
C GLU A 64 -17.62 4.83 -7.32
N ALA A 65 -17.92 5.76 -6.40
CA ALA A 65 -18.61 7.01 -6.66
C ALA A 65 -17.65 8.21 -6.69
N LEU A 66 -18.12 9.34 -7.21
CA LEU A 66 -17.35 10.60 -7.23
C LEU A 66 -16.90 10.94 -5.80
N PRO A 67 -15.60 11.19 -5.56
CA PRO A 67 -15.07 11.27 -4.22
C PRO A 67 -15.46 12.60 -3.54
N VAL A 68 -15.84 12.52 -2.27
CA VAL A 68 -15.96 13.68 -1.39
C VAL A 68 -14.59 13.99 -0.79
N LEU A 69 -14.05 15.17 -1.07
CA LEU A 69 -12.75 15.60 -0.56
C LEU A 69 -12.90 16.35 0.78
N PRO A 70 -11.99 16.14 1.75
CA PRO A 70 -11.98 16.92 2.99
C PRO A 70 -11.73 18.40 2.70
N GLN A 71 -12.54 19.27 3.30
CA GLN A 71 -12.35 20.73 3.22
C GLN A 71 -11.44 21.20 4.36
N GLY A 72 -10.50 22.11 4.05
CA GLY A 72 -9.66 22.75 5.07
C GLY A 72 -8.56 21.88 5.69
N GLY A 73 -8.20 20.76 5.06
CA GLY A 73 -7.06 19.93 5.49
C GLY A 73 -7.30 19.13 6.78
N VAL A 74 -8.55 19.02 7.24
CA VAL A 74 -8.92 18.20 8.41
C VAL A 74 -9.71 16.99 7.94
N GLY A 75 -9.28 15.80 8.36
CA GLY A 75 -9.92 14.52 8.04
C GLY A 75 -9.29 13.78 6.85
N HIS A 76 -9.68 12.51 6.68
CA HIS A 76 -9.21 11.66 5.59
C HIS A 76 -10.33 11.44 4.56
N ALA A 77 -9.97 11.41 3.28
CA ALA A 77 -10.90 11.08 2.19
C ALA A 77 -11.56 9.72 2.45
N ARG A 78 -10.85 8.73 2.98
CA ARG A 78 -11.44 7.42 3.33
C ARG A 78 -12.60 7.50 4.33
N ASP A 79 -12.62 8.50 5.21
CA ASP A 79 -13.64 8.64 6.25
C ASP A 79 -14.91 9.32 5.71
N LEU A 80 -14.78 10.05 4.60
CA LEU A 80 -15.87 10.75 3.92
C LEU A 80 -16.50 9.92 2.78
N ASN A 81 -15.87 8.82 2.39
CA ASN A 81 -16.27 8.00 1.25
C ASN A 81 -16.58 6.57 1.71
N GLU A 82 -17.86 6.28 1.93
CA GLU A 82 -18.30 4.96 2.39
C GLU A 82 -17.85 3.85 1.44
N GLY A 83 -17.30 2.79 2.02
CA GLY A 83 -16.82 1.64 1.26
C GLY A 83 -15.56 1.91 0.42
N ALA A 84 -14.85 3.00 0.67
CA ALA A 84 -13.56 3.25 0.03
C ALA A 84 -12.55 2.12 0.27
N LEU A 85 -11.66 1.93 -0.70
CA LEU A 85 -10.44 1.15 -0.56
C LEU A 85 -9.28 2.11 -0.32
N SER A 86 -8.34 1.75 0.54
CA SER A 86 -7.16 2.56 0.86
C SER A 86 -5.89 1.77 0.62
N LEU A 87 -4.91 2.40 -0.03
CA LEU A 87 -3.55 1.90 -0.18
C LEU A 87 -2.60 2.86 0.53
N ASN A 88 -2.05 2.45 1.67
CA ASN A 88 -0.88 3.12 2.26
C ASN A 88 0.37 2.77 1.45
N ILE A 89 1.20 3.76 1.16
CA ILE A 89 2.39 3.60 0.32
C ILE A 89 3.62 3.41 1.21
N GLY A 90 4.19 2.20 1.17
CA GLY A 90 5.51 1.93 1.72
C GLY A 90 6.60 2.45 0.79
N ARG A 91 7.66 3.04 1.35
CA ARG A 91 8.75 3.67 0.59
C ARG A 91 10.09 3.08 0.96
N LEU A 92 11.02 3.12 0.01
CA LEU A 92 12.43 2.91 0.29
C LEU A 92 13.00 4.16 0.96
N GLY A 93 13.56 4.00 2.14
CA GLY A 93 14.21 5.05 2.91
C GLY A 93 15.54 4.60 3.51
N PRO A 94 16.21 5.47 4.30
CA PRO A 94 17.54 5.20 4.85
C PRO A 94 17.61 3.97 5.77
N ARG A 95 16.47 3.56 6.35
CA ARG A 95 16.40 2.39 7.25
C ARG A 95 15.95 1.10 6.55
N GLY A 96 15.61 1.17 5.26
CA GLY A 96 15.07 0.05 4.51
C GLY A 96 13.78 0.40 3.79
N MET A 97 13.09 -0.63 3.33
CA MET A 97 11.83 -0.52 2.61
C MET A 97 10.66 -0.68 3.58
N GLU A 98 9.75 0.28 3.56
CA GLU A 98 8.54 0.24 4.38
C GLU A 98 7.43 -0.57 3.70
N GLU A 99 6.51 -1.04 4.52
CA GLU A 99 5.34 -1.81 4.11
C GLU A 99 4.25 -0.93 3.47
N CYS A 100 3.63 -1.49 2.44
CA CYS A 100 2.35 -1.05 1.90
C CYS A 100 1.18 -1.76 2.60
N MET A 101 0.02 -1.11 2.67
CA MET A 101 -1.19 -1.75 3.18
C MET A 101 -2.39 -1.42 2.31
N LEU A 102 -3.01 -2.45 1.72
CA LEU A 102 -4.28 -2.34 1.01
C LEU A 102 -5.41 -2.76 1.95
N SER A 103 -6.38 -1.88 2.21
CA SER A 103 -7.44 -2.15 3.19
C SER A 103 -8.77 -1.49 2.84
N THR A 104 -9.88 -2.16 3.21
CA THR A 104 -11.24 -1.62 3.14
C THR A 104 -12.10 -2.17 4.28
N MET A 105 -13.05 -1.37 4.76
CA MET A 105 -14.05 -1.80 5.74
C MET A 105 -15.26 -2.48 5.08
N THR A 106 -15.50 -2.21 3.78
CA THR A 106 -16.63 -2.77 3.03
C THR A 106 -16.16 -3.34 1.72
N SER A 107 -16.05 -4.66 1.65
CA SER A 107 -15.60 -5.37 0.46
C SER A 107 -16.68 -5.44 -0.64
N THR A 108 -16.50 -4.64 -1.70
CA THR A 108 -17.30 -4.72 -2.93
C THR A 108 -16.75 -5.77 -3.90
N PRO A 109 -17.50 -6.20 -4.93
CA PRO A 109 -16.98 -7.09 -5.98
C PRO A 109 -15.72 -6.52 -6.67
N THR A 110 -15.64 -5.21 -6.88
CA THR A 110 -14.47 -4.53 -7.45
C THR A 110 -13.25 -4.68 -6.54
N TRP A 111 -13.41 -4.38 -5.25
CA TRP A 111 -12.31 -4.52 -4.29
C TRP A 111 -11.82 -5.96 -4.17
N LYS A 112 -12.72 -6.95 -4.18
CA LYS A 112 -12.33 -8.38 -4.19
C LYS A 112 -11.44 -8.73 -5.39
N LYS A 113 -11.73 -8.17 -6.57
CA LYS A 113 -10.91 -8.37 -7.77
C LYS A 113 -9.53 -7.72 -7.61
N MET A 114 -9.46 -6.53 -7.03
CA MET A 114 -8.18 -5.85 -6.76
C MET A 114 -7.32 -6.61 -5.73
N PHE A 115 -7.91 -7.09 -4.62
CA PHE A 115 -7.22 -7.97 -3.67
C PHE A 115 -6.74 -9.27 -4.34
N ALA A 116 -7.57 -9.88 -5.21
CA ALA A 116 -7.17 -11.08 -5.95
C ALA A 116 -6.03 -10.80 -6.93
N SER A 117 -6.06 -9.64 -7.61
CA SER A 117 -4.99 -9.19 -8.50
C SER A 117 -3.67 -8.96 -7.74
N LEU A 118 -3.70 -8.30 -6.59
CA LEU A 118 -2.53 -8.14 -5.72
C LEU A 118 -1.94 -9.50 -5.32
N LYS A 119 -2.79 -10.47 -4.93
CA LYS A 119 -2.35 -11.82 -4.55
C LYS A 119 -1.69 -12.60 -5.69
N LYS A 120 -2.01 -12.29 -6.95
CA LYS A 120 -1.40 -12.93 -8.12
C LYS A 120 0.03 -12.46 -8.39
N ILE A 121 0.36 -11.22 -8.00
CA ILE A 121 1.69 -10.63 -8.22
C ILE A 121 2.57 -10.67 -6.97
N THR A 122 2.09 -11.31 -5.89
CA THR A 122 2.80 -11.39 -4.61
C THR A 122 2.85 -12.81 -4.08
N SER A 123 4.00 -13.16 -3.50
CA SER A 123 4.18 -14.34 -2.67
C SER A 123 3.76 -14.06 -1.23
N ALA A 124 3.53 -15.10 -0.43
CA ALA A 124 3.15 -14.97 0.98
C ALA A 124 4.13 -15.72 1.87
N GLY A 125 4.42 -15.16 3.05
CA GLY A 125 5.32 -15.74 4.03
C GLY A 125 6.50 -14.83 4.35
N ALA A 126 6.65 -14.51 5.62
CA ALA A 126 7.82 -13.82 6.14
C ALA A 126 8.13 -14.29 7.57
N ILE A 127 9.38 -14.14 7.97
CA ILE A 127 9.81 -14.21 9.37
C ILE A 127 10.10 -12.79 9.81
N GLY A 128 9.41 -12.30 10.84
CA GLY A 128 9.80 -11.08 11.50
C GLY A 128 10.95 -11.37 12.46
N VAL A 129 12.02 -10.59 12.39
CA VAL A 129 13.21 -10.70 13.22
C VAL A 129 13.40 -9.38 13.96
N HIS A 130 13.46 -9.43 15.30
CA HIS A 130 13.80 -8.27 16.10
C HIS A 130 15.31 -7.98 16.00
N ASP A 131 15.67 -6.76 15.60
CA ASP A 131 17.05 -6.38 15.27
C ASP A 131 18.02 -6.57 16.45
N GLU A 132 17.59 -6.24 17.67
CA GLU A 132 18.46 -6.31 18.86
C GLU A 132 18.52 -7.70 19.51
N THR A 133 17.38 -8.39 19.63
CA THR A 133 17.28 -9.63 20.41
C THR A 133 17.37 -10.89 19.55
N GLY A 134 17.23 -10.76 18.22
CA GLY A 134 17.11 -11.90 17.31
C GLY A 134 15.82 -12.70 17.47
N ALA A 135 14.87 -12.25 18.30
CA ALA A 135 13.59 -12.92 18.47
C ALA A 135 12.83 -12.99 17.14
N THR A 136 12.23 -14.14 16.85
CA THR A 136 11.55 -14.39 15.58
C THR A 136 10.07 -14.69 15.75
N ALA A 137 9.27 -14.28 14.77
CA ALA A 137 7.86 -14.62 14.66
C ALA A 137 7.48 -14.89 13.20
N LYS A 138 6.60 -15.87 12.96
CA LYS A 138 6.13 -16.20 11.62
C LYS A 138 4.96 -15.31 11.22
N TYR A 139 5.04 -14.72 10.02
CA TYR A 139 4.02 -13.90 9.40
C TYR A 139 3.56 -14.55 8.09
N ALA A 140 2.81 -15.66 8.19
CA ALA A 140 2.38 -16.45 7.04
C ALA A 140 1.48 -15.68 6.05
N ALA A 141 0.78 -14.65 6.52
CA ALA A 141 -0.12 -13.82 5.70
C ALA A 141 0.57 -12.60 5.07
N HIS A 142 1.77 -12.25 5.53
CA HIS A 142 2.53 -11.12 4.97
C HIS A 142 2.92 -11.42 3.54
N ARG A 143 2.79 -10.43 2.65
CA ARG A 143 3.06 -10.63 1.23
C ARG A 143 4.23 -9.79 0.75
N PHE A 144 4.82 -10.19 -0.36
CA PHE A 144 5.89 -9.44 -0.99
C PHE A 144 5.90 -9.70 -2.49
N THR A 145 6.36 -8.71 -3.23
CA THR A 145 6.56 -8.77 -4.68
C THR A 145 7.98 -9.25 -5.01
N PRO A 146 8.24 -9.69 -6.26
CA PRO A 146 9.59 -10.02 -6.71
C PRO A 146 10.59 -8.88 -6.51
N GLY A 147 10.22 -7.63 -6.80
CA GLY A 147 11.10 -6.48 -6.62
C GLY A 147 11.46 -6.24 -5.16
N ALA A 148 10.51 -6.40 -4.24
CA ALA A 148 10.79 -6.33 -2.80
C ALA A 148 11.75 -7.44 -2.34
N LYS A 149 11.59 -8.67 -2.86
CA LYS A 149 12.52 -9.77 -2.59
C LYS A 149 13.92 -9.48 -3.11
N SER A 150 14.05 -8.96 -4.33
CA SER A 150 15.34 -8.56 -4.88
C SER A 150 16.03 -7.48 -4.04
N LEU A 151 15.28 -6.52 -3.49
CA LEU A 151 15.83 -5.53 -2.56
C LEU A 151 16.33 -6.18 -1.27
N GLN A 152 15.55 -7.11 -0.70
CA GLN A 152 15.98 -7.85 0.49
C GLN A 152 17.26 -8.65 0.23
N ASP A 153 17.35 -9.33 -0.92
CA ASP A 153 18.53 -10.12 -1.31
C ASP A 153 19.76 -9.25 -1.54
N ALA A 154 19.56 -7.98 -1.90
CA ALA A 154 20.60 -6.96 -1.96
C ALA A 154 20.95 -6.35 -0.58
N GLY A 155 20.37 -6.85 0.50
CA GLY A 155 20.65 -6.42 1.88
C GLY A 155 19.79 -5.25 2.38
N VAL A 156 18.74 -4.85 1.66
CA VAL A 156 17.81 -3.81 2.12
C VAL A 156 16.87 -4.40 3.19
N PRO A 157 16.81 -3.83 4.41
CA PRO A 157 15.88 -4.31 5.43
C PRO A 157 14.42 -4.05 5.02
N MET A 158 13.56 -5.05 5.14
CA MET A 158 12.11 -4.92 4.92
C MET A 158 11.45 -4.60 6.26
N ARG A 159 10.71 -3.50 6.39
CA ARG A 159 10.19 -3.01 7.68
C ARG A 159 8.70 -2.73 7.62
N PRO A 160 7.93 -3.01 8.69
CA PRO A 160 6.51 -2.64 8.76
C PRO A 160 6.31 -1.11 8.77
N PHE A 161 7.29 -0.37 9.31
CA PHE A 161 7.36 1.11 9.26
C PHE A 161 8.80 1.56 9.53
N ALA A 162 9.14 2.80 9.16
CA ALA A 162 10.52 3.30 9.16
C ALA A 162 11.29 3.07 10.48
N GLN A 163 10.63 3.27 11.63
CA GLN A 163 11.26 3.18 12.95
C GLN A 163 11.18 1.80 13.61
N SER A 164 10.57 0.80 12.96
CA SER A 164 10.39 -0.53 13.53
C SER A 164 11.71 -1.18 13.91
N ALA A 165 11.80 -1.77 15.11
CA ALA A 165 12.89 -2.63 15.52
C ALA A 165 12.78 -4.06 14.94
N VAL A 166 11.70 -4.35 14.21
CA VAL A 166 11.49 -5.62 13.51
C VAL A 166 11.71 -5.41 12.03
N ARG A 167 12.49 -6.30 11.42
CA ARG A 167 12.58 -6.47 9.97
C ARG A 167 11.92 -7.78 9.53
N PHE A 168 11.48 -7.85 8.30
CA PHE A 168 10.99 -9.07 7.67
C PHE A 168 12.09 -9.74 6.86
N GLU A 169 12.12 -11.07 6.93
CA GLU A 169 12.87 -11.97 6.07
C GLU A 169 11.87 -12.82 5.29
N PHE A 170 11.71 -12.51 3.99
CA PHE A 170 10.81 -13.21 3.08
C PHE A 170 11.25 -14.65 2.85
N GLN A 171 10.27 -15.54 2.78
CA GLN A 171 10.47 -16.97 2.53
C GLN A 171 10.18 -17.29 1.05
N ASP A 172 10.99 -18.16 0.45
CA ASP A 172 10.76 -18.66 -0.91
C ASP A 172 9.61 -19.70 -0.96
#